data_AF-A0A939VUD9-F1
#
_entry.id   AF-A0A939VUD9-F1
#
_cell.length_a   1.000
_cell.length_b   1.000
_cell.length_c   1.000
_cell.angle_alpha   90.00
_cell.angle_beta   90.00
_cell.angle_gamma   90.00
#
_symmetry.space_group_name_H-M   'P 1'
#
loop_
_entity.id
_entity.type
_entity.pdbx_description
1 polymer ?
#
loop_
_entity_poly.entity_id
_entity_poly.type
_entity_poly.pdbx_seq_one_letter_code
_entity_poly.pdbx_strand_id
1 'polypeptide(L)'
;MTDKNLKNKMASVYGPAVKDFFNDLESHNFTDEELNAVPALFLPGWGEAYSTSVLKIAIAGKETLSWAHALGDSLLTDFNAVKNNTYTPELSCKRFRADGPAEWLNPFWQYAAAAIGKVFDQNKFSILEKDSPILRSIAWFNGHAVETEKSAEVKSQIDEGKITSERLQTIQDLADKHGLSRFDTFIKVFQPHVILYFYRDSEGQSLRNLSEEYGCEFRQSWGDGEAIREYQMGDTIILNMRHTTWMRHGNMKEKVCAELVANILQIRRVLERLGAIGQFYSVDTMSAQVWRDWVSIVRNEADEYECVNDLDLSHHLMLTVARELCKTKSTMTAQTLVLLLNEVTKFRNDQWLYSPNGRGPCKSVASAFHAYHDQGNLEDAKNIAEAFRKLNGEVAYE
;
A
#
# COMPACT_ATOMS: atom_id res chain seq x y z
N MET A 1 -5.85 1.28 14.88
CA MET A 1 -4.90 0.20 15.20
C MET A 1 -5.30 -1.04 14.38
N THR A 2 -4.89 -1.12 13.10
CA THR A 2 -5.49 -2.02 12.08
C THR A 2 -4.46 -2.69 11.17
N ASP A 3 -3.30 -3.07 11.71
CA ASP A 3 -2.16 -3.44 10.86
C ASP A 3 -1.23 -4.51 11.47
N LYS A 4 -1.68 -5.19 12.52
CA LYS A 4 -0.83 -6.11 13.28
C LYS A 4 -0.33 -7.27 12.42
N ASN A 5 -1.16 -7.80 11.52
CA ASN A 5 -0.76 -8.89 10.65
C ASN A 5 0.34 -8.47 9.67
N LEU A 6 0.18 -7.35 8.97
CA LEU A 6 1.20 -6.92 8.01
C LEU A 6 2.50 -6.55 8.72
N LYS A 7 2.42 -5.96 9.92
CA LYS A 7 3.58 -5.77 10.80
C LYS A 7 4.27 -7.08 11.18
N ASN A 8 3.51 -8.11 11.56
CA ASN A 8 4.06 -9.43 11.88
C ASN A 8 4.68 -10.10 10.64
N LYS A 9 4.05 -10.00 9.46
CA LYS A 9 4.61 -10.48 8.18
C LYS A 9 5.90 -9.73 7.83
N MET A 10 5.90 -8.40 7.98
CA MET A 10 7.08 -7.56 7.77
C MET A 10 8.22 -7.98 8.72
N ALA A 11 7.94 -8.12 10.02
CA ALA A 11 8.93 -8.53 11.00
C ALA A 11 9.46 -9.95 10.76
N SER A 12 8.59 -10.90 10.39
CA SER A 12 9.00 -12.29 10.14
C SER A 12 9.78 -12.48 8.84
N VAL A 13 9.55 -11.65 7.82
CA VAL A 13 10.25 -11.73 6.52
C VAL A 13 11.47 -10.82 6.48
N TYR A 14 11.31 -9.52 6.76
CA TYR A 14 12.42 -8.56 6.70
C TYR A 14 13.29 -8.54 7.95
N GLY A 15 12.77 -8.92 9.13
CA GLY A 15 13.54 -8.91 10.37
C GLY A 15 14.82 -9.78 10.30
N PRO A 16 14.71 -11.07 9.92
CA PRO A 16 15.88 -11.92 9.70
C PRO A 16 16.82 -11.37 8.61
N ALA A 17 16.28 -10.94 7.47
CA ALA A 17 17.07 -10.42 6.35
C ALA A 17 17.88 -9.17 6.73
N VAL A 18 17.29 -8.26 7.50
CA VAL A 18 17.99 -7.06 8.01
C VAL A 18 19.08 -7.46 8.99
N LYS A 19 18.80 -8.40 9.89
CA LYS A 19 19.81 -8.89 10.83
C LYS A 19 21.00 -9.51 10.10
N ASP A 20 20.73 -10.36 9.11
CA ASP A 20 21.77 -11.02 8.32
C ASP A 20 22.56 -10.01 7.46
N PHE A 21 21.89 -9.01 6.91
CA PHE A 21 22.53 -7.88 6.22
C PHE A 21 23.53 -7.14 7.12
N PHE A 22 23.14 -6.76 8.33
CA PHE A 22 24.04 -6.04 9.23
C PHE A 22 25.13 -6.93 9.84
N ASN A 23 24.89 -8.24 10.04
CA ASN A 23 25.93 -9.19 10.42
C ASN A 23 27.01 -9.29 9.32
N ASP A 24 26.59 -9.37 8.05
CA ASP A 24 27.52 -9.35 6.93
C ASP A 24 28.23 -8.00 6.82
N LEU A 25 27.53 -6.89 7.04
CA LEU A 25 28.13 -5.56 7.04
C LEU A 25 29.24 -5.44 8.09
N GLU A 26 29.03 -5.98 9.30
CA GLU A 26 30.04 -6.02 10.36
C GLU A 26 31.30 -6.78 9.91
N SER A 27 31.14 -7.89 9.18
CA SER A 27 32.27 -8.68 8.67
C SER A 27 33.14 -7.96 7.62
N HIS A 28 32.61 -6.90 6.99
CA HIS A 28 33.32 -6.09 5.99
C HIS A 28 34.08 -4.89 6.59
N ASN A 29 34.11 -4.77 7.92
CA ASN A 29 34.84 -3.75 8.69
C ASN A 29 34.61 -2.32 8.18
N PHE A 30 33.34 -1.92 8.03
CA PHE A 30 33.00 -0.52 7.76
C PHE A 30 33.30 0.38 8.97
N THR A 31 33.89 1.54 8.69
CA THR A 31 34.09 2.58 9.70
C THR A 31 32.77 3.29 9.99
N ASP A 32 32.63 3.85 11.20
CA ASP A 32 31.48 4.67 11.55
C ASP A 32 31.30 5.85 10.58
N GLU A 33 32.40 6.42 10.09
CA GLU A 33 32.37 7.53 9.13
C GLU A 33 31.77 7.11 7.78
N GLU A 34 32.16 5.94 7.26
CA GLU A 34 31.60 5.37 6.03
C GLU A 34 30.10 5.06 6.18
N LEU A 35 29.70 4.42 7.29
CA LEU A 35 28.28 4.09 7.53
C LEU A 35 27.43 5.34 7.74
N ASN A 36 28.01 6.38 8.34
CA ASN A 36 27.32 7.64 8.55
C ASN A 36 27.19 8.46 7.25
N ALA A 37 28.01 8.18 6.24
CA ALA A 37 27.94 8.80 4.92
C ALA A 37 26.80 8.26 4.05
N VAL A 38 26.16 7.16 4.46
CA VAL A 38 25.06 6.50 3.73
C VAL A 38 23.74 6.74 4.46
N PRO A 39 22.65 7.08 3.76
CA PRO A 39 21.33 7.19 4.36
C PRO A 39 20.88 5.89 5.03
N ALA A 40 19.99 5.99 6.03
CA ALA A 40 19.36 4.83 6.65
C ALA A 40 18.75 3.85 5.63
N LEU A 41 18.71 2.57 6.00
CA LEU A 41 18.11 1.50 5.22
C LEU A 41 16.63 1.82 4.94
N PHE A 42 16.24 1.71 3.67
CA PHE A 42 14.85 1.86 3.27
C PHE A 42 14.18 0.50 3.15
N LEU A 43 13.15 0.29 3.96
CA LEU A 43 12.27 -0.86 3.84
C LEU A 43 10.91 -0.42 3.28
N PRO A 44 10.18 -1.32 2.61
CA PRO A 44 8.86 -0.99 2.07
C PRO A 44 7.90 -0.43 3.14
N GLY A 45 7.13 0.59 2.74
CA GLY A 45 6.11 1.26 3.55
C GLY A 45 4.70 0.99 3.05
N TRP A 46 3.68 1.28 3.85
CA TRP A 46 2.29 1.10 3.45
C TRP A 46 1.33 1.96 4.27
N GLY A 47 0.19 2.28 3.64
CA GLY A 47 -0.90 2.98 4.29
C GLY A 47 -1.67 2.07 5.25
N GLU A 48 -2.27 2.66 6.28
CA GLU A 48 -2.92 1.93 7.37
C GLU A 48 -4.17 1.12 6.97
N ALA A 49 -4.71 1.35 5.78
CA ALA A 49 -5.85 0.63 5.22
C ALA A 49 -5.42 -0.35 4.10
N TYR A 50 -4.11 -0.54 3.88
CA TYR A 50 -3.62 -1.42 2.81
C TYR A 50 -4.03 -2.88 2.99
N SER A 51 -3.94 -3.41 4.22
CA SER A 51 -4.28 -4.80 4.55
C SER A 51 -5.72 -5.14 4.18
N THR A 52 -6.61 -4.15 4.31
CA THR A 52 -8.07 -4.27 4.19
C THR A 52 -8.59 -3.89 2.80
N SER A 53 -7.72 -3.42 1.89
CA SER A 53 -8.09 -2.99 0.54
C SER A 53 -8.67 -4.12 -0.31
N VAL A 54 -9.80 -3.86 -0.97
CA VAL A 54 -10.36 -4.78 -1.98
C VAL A 54 -9.39 -4.95 -3.15
N LEU A 55 -8.78 -3.84 -3.56
CA LEU A 55 -7.73 -3.80 -4.57
C LEU A 55 -6.42 -3.32 -3.94
N LYS A 56 -5.52 -4.27 -3.64
CA LYS A 56 -4.17 -4.00 -3.17
C LYS A 56 -3.26 -3.56 -4.32
N ILE A 57 -2.98 -2.26 -4.38
CA ILE A 57 -2.02 -1.66 -5.32
C ILE A 57 -0.74 -1.33 -4.57
N ALA A 58 0.40 -1.71 -5.15
CA ALA A 58 1.70 -1.24 -4.71
C ALA A 58 2.33 -0.33 -5.78
N ILE A 59 3.07 0.67 -5.32
CA ILE A 59 3.90 1.54 -6.15
C ILE A 59 5.34 1.13 -5.92
N ALA A 60 6.08 0.90 -7.00
CA ALA A 60 7.48 0.55 -6.99
C ALA A 60 8.28 1.51 -7.86
N GLY A 61 9.52 1.77 -7.50
CA GLY A 61 10.44 2.52 -8.36
C GLY A 61 11.55 3.19 -7.57
N LYS A 62 12.30 4.07 -8.23
CA LYS A 62 13.35 4.85 -7.56
C LYS A 62 12.82 6.24 -7.23
N GLU A 63 12.39 6.44 -6.00
CA GLU A 63 12.03 7.75 -5.48
C GLU A 63 12.71 7.96 -4.13
N THR A 64 13.59 8.96 -4.06
CA THR A 64 14.52 9.15 -2.95
C THR A 64 14.54 10.58 -2.42
N LEU A 65 13.61 11.42 -2.90
CA LEU A 65 13.42 12.76 -2.37
C LEU A 65 13.15 12.68 -0.85
N SER A 66 13.92 13.44 -0.08
CA SER A 66 13.87 13.48 1.40
C SER A 66 14.38 12.25 2.14
N TRP A 67 15.00 11.27 1.47
CA TRP A 67 15.55 10.07 2.14
C TRP A 67 16.66 10.43 3.15
N ALA A 68 17.63 11.31 2.80
CA ALA A 68 18.76 11.61 3.68
C ALA A 68 18.64 12.85 4.58
N HIS A 69 17.87 13.88 4.21
CA HIS A 69 17.94 15.21 4.88
C HIS A 69 16.86 15.49 5.92
N ALA A 70 15.81 14.67 6.01
CA ALA A 70 14.67 14.98 6.88
C ALA A 70 14.79 14.43 8.32
N LEU A 71 15.65 13.44 8.60
CA LEU A 71 15.47 12.60 9.79
C LEU A 71 16.72 12.20 10.61
N GLY A 72 17.93 12.63 10.25
CA GLY A 72 19.11 12.36 11.09
C GLY A 72 19.48 10.88 11.28
N ASP A 73 18.90 9.97 10.49
CA ASP A 73 19.18 8.54 10.55
C ASP A 73 20.05 8.14 9.36
N SER A 74 21.30 7.78 9.64
CA SER A 74 22.24 7.17 8.69
C SER A 74 22.23 5.66 8.82
N LEU A 75 22.91 4.96 7.90
CA LEU A 75 23.09 3.51 8.00
C LEU A 75 23.80 3.11 9.30
N LEU A 76 24.65 4.00 9.86
CA LEU A 76 25.26 3.83 11.19
C LEU A 76 24.19 3.78 12.31
N THR A 77 23.16 4.62 12.25
CA THR A 77 22.07 4.59 13.23
C THR A 77 21.35 3.25 13.21
N ASP A 78 21.03 2.74 12.03
CA ASP A 78 20.37 1.44 11.88
C ASP A 78 21.27 0.28 12.34
N PHE A 79 22.55 0.33 11.99
CA PHE A 79 23.54 -0.67 12.42
C PHE A 79 23.62 -0.76 13.95
N ASN A 80 23.70 0.40 14.62
CA ASN A 80 23.69 0.47 16.08
C ASN A 80 22.37 0.00 16.69
N ALA A 81 21.23 0.31 16.06
CA ALA A 81 19.93 -0.15 16.52
C ALA A 81 19.80 -1.69 16.43
N VAL A 82 20.33 -2.31 15.38
CA VAL A 82 20.34 -3.78 15.24
C VAL A 82 21.24 -4.41 16.29
N LYS A 83 22.45 -3.88 16.49
CA LYS A 83 23.39 -4.35 17.52
C LYS A 83 22.80 -4.32 18.93
N ASN A 84 21.98 -3.30 19.21
CA ASN A 84 21.31 -3.12 20.51
C ASN A 84 19.94 -3.80 20.60
N ASN A 85 19.51 -4.55 19.58
CA ASN A 85 18.17 -5.16 19.49
C ASN A 85 17.00 -4.15 19.62
N THR A 86 17.20 -2.92 19.16
CA THR A 86 16.19 -1.85 19.16
C THR A 86 15.67 -1.50 17.76
N TYR A 87 16.22 -2.12 16.71
CA TYR A 87 15.78 -1.90 15.33
C TYR A 87 14.34 -2.38 15.12
N THR A 88 13.53 -1.58 14.42
CA THR A 88 12.16 -1.94 14.07
C THR A 88 11.95 -1.79 12.55
N PRO A 89 11.59 -2.87 11.83
CA PRO A 89 11.34 -2.81 10.38
C PRO A 89 10.22 -1.85 9.95
N GLU A 90 9.40 -1.39 10.89
CA GLU A 90 8.27 -0.48 10.65
C GLU A 90 8.69 0.99 10.54
N LEU A 91 9.97 1.34 10.76
CA LEU A 91 10.41 2.73 10.78
C LEU A 91 10.10 3.44 9.44
N SER A 92 10.38 2.79 8.31
CA SER A 92 10.08 3.32 6.97
C SER A 92 8.56 3.47 6.74
N CYS A 93 7.73 2.60 7.34
CA CYS A 93 6.27 2.70 7.28
C CYS A 93 5.75 3.93 8.05
N LYS A 94 6.30 4.23 9.24
CA LYS A 94 5.93 5.45 9.99
C LYS A 94 6.21 6.70 9.17
N ARG A 95 7.35 6.76 8.47
CA ARG A 95 7.73 7.86 7.58
C ARG A 95 6.77 7.99 6.40
N PHE A 96 6.45 6.89 5.73
CA PHE A 96 5.46 6.89 4.65
C PHE A 96 4.10 7.45 5.09
N ARG A 97 3.68 7.22 6.34
CA ARG A 97 2.41 7.74 6.88
C ARG A 97 2.50 9.20 7.33
N ALA A 98 3.64 9.60 7.88
CA ALA A 98 3.85 10.96 8.39
C ALA A 98 4.06 11.95 7.23
N ASP A 99 5.01 11.62 6.36
CA ASP A 99 5.61 12.49 5.34
C ASP A 99 5.28 12.01 3.92
N GLY A 100 4.27 11.13 3.79
CA GLY A 100 3.92 10.44 2.55
C GLY A 100 3.72 11.35 1.34
N PRO A 101 3.42 10.75 0.17
CA PRO A 101 3.52 11.41 -1.12
C PRO A 101 2.62 12.64 -1.34
N ALA A 102 1.70 12.90 -0.41
CA ALA A 102 0.93 14.12 -0.30
C ALA A 102 1.81 15.38 -0.21
N GLU A 103 2.95 15.31 0.48
CA GLU A 103 3.86 16.45 0.63
C GLU A 103 4.86 16.55 -0.53
N TRP A 104 5.15 15.44 -1.21
CA TRP A 104 6.28 15.38 -2.15
C TRP A 104 5.94 15.90 -3.53
N LEU A 105 4.66 15.87 -3.96
CA LEU A 105 4.11 16.41 -5.22
C LEU A 105 5.02 16.27 -6.45
N ASN A 106 5.92 15.28 -6.45
CA ASN A 106 6.97 15.16 -7.42
C ASN A 106 6.45 14.39 -8.65
N PRO A 107 7.18 14.38 -9.78
CA PRO A 107 6.73 13.69 -10.97
C PRO A 107 6.47 12.19 -10.74
N PHE A 108 7.21 11.52 -9.86
CA PHE A 108 6.97 10.12 -9.52
C PHE A 108 5.55 9.90 -8.99
N TRP A 109 5.18 10.63 -7.95
CA TRP A 109 3.88 10.51 -7.30
C TRP A 109 2.74 11.07 -8.14
N GLN A 110 2.98 12.08 -8.99
CA GLN A 110 1.95 12.58 -9.91
C GLN A 110 1.55 11.55 -10.97
N TYR A 111 2.49 10.78 -11.54
CA TYR A 111 2.16 9.71 -12.48
C TYR A 111 1.45 8.54 -11.78
N ALA A 112 1.95 8.13 -10.61
CA ALA A 112 1.30 7.09 -9.81
C ALA A 112 -0.14 7.49 -9.43
N ALA A 113 -0.35 8.71 -8.94
CA ALA A 113 -1.66 9.24 -8.58
C ALA A 113 -2.57 9.45 -9.79
N ALA A 114 -2.05 9.80 -10.97
CA ALA A 114 -2.85 9.85 -12.19
C ALA A 114 -3.34 8.47 -12.60
N ALA A 115 -2.48 7.45 -12.57
CA ALA A 115 -2.85 6.07 -12.88
C ALA A 115 -3.87 5.51 -11.90
N ILE A 116 -3.62 5.67 -10.59
CA ILE A 116 -4.55 5.27 -9.54
C ILE A 116 -5.87 6.06 -9.63
N GLY A 117 -5.80 7.38 -9.84
CA GLY A 117 -6.97 8.23 -9.99
C GLY A 117 -7.87 7.77 -11.13
N LYS A 118 -7.29 7.32 -12.25
CA LYS A 118 -8.05 6.74 -13.36
C LYS A 118 -8.75 5.43 -13.00
N VAL A 119 -8.13 4.60 -12.16
CA VAL A 119 -8.72 3.34 -11.66
C VAL A 119 -9.94 3.59 -10.76
N PHE A 120 -9.91 4.63 -9.94
CA PHE A 120 -10.97 4.95 -8.99
C PHE A 120 -11.92 6.09 -9.43
N ASP A 121 -11.78 6.59 -10.66
CA ASP A 121 -12.46 7.79 -11.17
C ASP A 121 -12.37 9.01 -10.23
N GLN A 122 -11.14 9.28 -9.80
CA GLN A 122 -10.79 10.42 -8.98
C GLN A 122 -9.64 11.21 -9.63
N ASN A 123 -9.59 12.51 -9.37
CA ASN A 123 -8.49 13.33 -9.85
C ASN A 123 -7.22 13.06 -9.03
N LYS A 124 -6.05 13.18 -9.65
CA LYS A 124 -4.76 12.87 -9.01
C LYS A 124 -4.50 13.69 -7.73
N PHE A 125 -5.03 14.91 -7.62
CA PHE A 125 -4.81 15.76 -6.45
C PHE A 125 -5.58 15.23 -5.25
N SER A 126 -6.82 14.76 -5.44
CA SER A 126 -7.59 14.08 -4.39
C SER A 126 -7.01 12.72 -4.00
N ILE A 127 -6.27 12.06 -4.89
CA ILE A 127 -5.47 10.88 -4.50
C ILE A 127 -4.30 11.30 -3.59
N LEU A 128 -3.65 12.43 -3.89
CA LEU A 128 -2.50 12.92 -3.13
C LEU A 128 -2.88 13.69 -1.85
N GLU A 129 -4.16 13.81 -1.51
CA GLU A 129 -4.55 14.34 -0.20
C GLU A 129 -4.13 13.36 0.91
N LYS A 130 -3.55 13.86 2.00
CA LYS A 130 -3.02 13.05 3.11
C LYS A 130 -4.05 12.05 3.66
N ASP A 131 -5.30 12.49 3.76
CA ASP A 131 -6.39 11.70 4.32
C ASP A 131 -7.14 10.86 3.26
N SER A 132 -6.68 10.89 1.99
CA SER A 132 -7.29 10.14 0.90
C SER A 132 -7.42 8.65 1.25
N PRO A 133 -8.64 8.07 1.25
CA PRO A 133 -8.84 6.64 1.51
C PRO A 133 -8.06 5.75 0.54
N ILE A 134 -7.77 6.24 -0.67
CA ILE A 134 -7.00 5.51 -1.67
C ILE A 134 -5.52 5.51 -1.30
N LEU A 135 -4.95 6.67 -0.95
CA LEU A 135 -3.54 6.76 -0.57
C LEU A 135 -3.22 5.98 0.71
N ARG A 136 -4.13 6.01 1.68
CA ARG A 136 -4.04 5.20 2.91
C ARG A 136 -4.11 3.70 2.63
N SER A 137 -4.33 3.28 1.39
CA SER A 137 -4.63 1.91 1.00
C SER A 137 -3.67 1.31 -0.03
N ILE A 138 -2.55 2.00 -0.29
CA ILE A 138 -1.45 1.52 -1.14
C ILE A 138 -0.23 1.10 -0.31
N ALA A 139 0.60 0.25 -0.90
CA ALA A 139 1.95 -0.03 -0.43
C ALA A 139 2.98 0.68 -1.32
N TRP A 140 4.15 0.97 -0.76
CA TRP A 140 5.26 1.58 -1.47
C TRP A 140 6.54 0.80 -1.24
N PHE A 141 7.25 0.57 -2.33
CA PHE A 141 8.53 -0.12 -2.37
C PHE A 141 9.53 0.73 -3.16
N ASN A 142 10.69 1.00 -2.57
CA ASN A 142 11.79 1.57 -3.33
C ASN A 142 12.56 0.43 -3.99
N GLY A 143 12.94 0.60 -5.25
CA GLY A 143 13.77 -0.37 -5.95
C GLY A 143 15.12 -0.60 -5.28
N HIS A 144 15.59 0.32 -4.45
CA HIS A 144 16.82 0.11 -3.68
C HIS A 144 16.56 0.32 -2.21
N ALA A 145 17.00 -0.62 -1.38
CA ALA A 145 16.98 -0.50 0.07
C ALA A 145 18.13 0.37 0.57
N VAL A 146 19.17 0.56 -0.25
CA VAL A 146 20.32 1.44 0.00
C VAL A 146 20.46 2.39 -1.17
N GLU A 147 20.71 3.68 -0.90
CA GLU A 147 20.81 4.69 -1.93
C GLU A 147 21.96 4.41 -2.93
N THR A 148 21.79 4.88 -4.17
CA THR A 148 22.73 4.69 -5.27
C THR A 148 23.38 6.00 -5.72
N GLU A 149 24.66 5.96 -6.09
CA GLU A 149 25.49 7.11 -6.51
C GLU A 149 24.90 7.90 -7.71
N LYS A 150 24.13 7.23 -8.58
CA LYS A 150 23.72 7.77 -9.89
C LYS A 150 22.48 8.67 -9.90
N SER A 151 22.00 9.20 -8.77
CA SER A 151 20.89 10.18 -8.78
C SER A 151 21.45 11.61 -8.76
N ALA A 152 21.12 12.42 -9.76
CA ALA A 152 21.59 13.81 -9.83
C ALA A 152 21.13 14.65 -8.61
N GLU A 153 20.04 14.27 -7.96
CA GLU A 153 19.49 14.88 -6.74
C GLU A 153 20.10 14.31 -5.43
N VAL A 154 20.96 13.28 -5.53
CA VAL A 154 21.58 12.53 -4.42
C VAL A 154 23.04 12.90 -4.17
N LYS A 155 23.66 13.72 -5.03
CA LYS A 155 25.00 14.29 -4.72
C LYS A 155 25.04 15.09 -3.41
N SER A 156 23.90 15.46 -2.86
CA SER A 156 23.79 16.09 -1.53
C SER A 156 23.54 15.11 -0.39
N GLN A 157 23.23 13.85 -0.66
CA GLN A 157 22.72 12.86 0.32
C GLN A 157 23.75 11.79 0.72
N ILE A 158 24.69 11.46 -0.17
CA ILE A 158 25.85 10.60 0.13
C ILE A 158 27.08 11.49 0.24
N ASP A 159 27.85 11.33 1.31
CA ASP A 159 29.12 12.05 1.48
C ASP A 159 30.24 11.30 0.74
N GLU A 160 30.42 11.59 -0.55
CA GLU A 160 31.44 11.00 -1.43
C GLU A 160 32.88 11.25 -0.93
N GLY A 161 33.10 12.18 0.00
CA GLY A 161 34.38 12.39 0.67
C GLY A 161 34.69 11.36 1.76
N LYS A 162 33.68 10.61 2.20
CA LYS A 162 33.75 9.70 3.35
C LYS A 162 33.48 8.23 3.01
N ILE A 163 32.92 7.96 1.83
CA ILE A 163 32.73 6.60 1.33
C ILE A 163 33.09 6.51 -0.16
N THR A 164 33.85 5.50 -0.53
CA THR A 164 34.23 5.25 -1.93
C THR A 164 33.12 4.52 -2.69
N SER A 165 33.08 4.65 -4.01
CA SER A 165 32.06 3.97 -4.84
C SER A 165 32.11 2.44 -4.72
N GLU A 166 33.30 1.84 -4.55
CA GLU A 166 33.47 0.39 -4.32
C GLU A 166 32.85 -0.04 -2.98
N ARG A 167 33.04 0.77 -1.94
CA ARG A 167 32.49 0.51 -0.60
C ARG A 167 30.97 0.67 -0.61
N LEU A 168 30.45 1.69 -1.26
CA LEU A 168 29.00 1.85 -1.44
C LEU A 168 28.39 0.70 -2.25
N GLN A 169 29.03 0.26 -3.33
CA GLN A 169 28.59 -0.88 -4.13
C GLN A 169 28.55 -2.16 -3.29
N THR A 170 29.53 -2.38 -2.42
CA THR A 170 29.53 -3.51 -1.47
C THR A 170 28.28 -3.50 -0.58
N ILE A 171 27.91 -2.33 -0.03
CA ILE A 171 26.69 -2.21 0.80
C ILE A 171 25.44 -2.56 -0.01
N GLN A 172 25.36 -2.09 -1.25
CA GLN A 172 24.24 -2.41 -2.15
C GLN A 172 24.17 -3.90 -2.49
N ASP A 173 25.30 -4.52 -2.82
CA ASP A 173 25.36 -5.94 -3.13
C ASP A 173 24.99 -6.82 -1.92
N LEU A 174 25.33 -6.38 -0.69
CA LEU A 174 24.86 -7.03 0.53
C LEU A 174 23.35 -6.89 0.71
N ALA A 175 22.78 -5.70 0.48
CA ALA A 175 21.32 -5.51 0.56
C ALA A 175 20.58 -6.38 -0.47
N ASP A 176 21.12 -6.50 -1.68
CA ASP A 176 20.61 -7.37 -2.74
C ASP A 176 20.72 -8.86 -2.38
N LYS A 177 21.87 -9.28 -1.83
CA LYS A 177 22.12 -10.66 -1.37
C LYS A 177 21.07 -11.12 -0.36
N HIS A 178 20.70 -10.25 0.58
CA HIS A 178 19.69 -10.53 1.61
C HIS A 178 18.26 -10.23 1.16
N GLY A 179 18.09 -9.80 -0.09
CA GLY A 179 16.80 -9.64 -0.70
C GLY A 179 15.94 -8.50 -0.18
N LEU A 180 16.58 -7.46 0.35
CA LEU A 180 15.90 -6.27 0.87
C LEU A 180 15.25 -5.43 -0.24
N SER A 181 15.70 -5.61 -1.49
CA SER A 181 15.25 -4.89 -2.69
C SER A 181 14.57 -5.79 -3.73
N ARG A 182 14.08 -6.97 -3.34
CA ARG A 182 13.51 -7.94 -4.28
C ARG A 182 11.97 -7.96 -4.28
N PHE A 183 11.38 -8.13 -5.47
CA PHE A 183 9.92 -8.25 -5.61
C PHE A 183 9.34 -9.48 -4.93
N ASP A 184 10.03 -10.63 -4.90
CA ASP A 184 9.54 -11.82 -4.20
C ASP A 184 9.44 -11.59 -2.69
N THR A 185 10.44 -10.94 -2.08
CA THR A 185 10.39 -10.56 -0.67
C THR A 185 9.21 -9.62 -0.40
N PHE A 186 9.03 -8.61 -1.27
CA PHE A 186 7.91 -7.67 -1.17
C PHE A 186 6.54 -8.36 -1.33
N ILE A 187 6.35 -9.16 -2.38
CA ILE A 187 5.09 -9.87 -2.66
C ILE A 187 4.76 -10.87 -1.56
N LYS A 188 5.75 -11.54 -0.96
CA LYS A 188 5.55 -12.44 0.19
C LYS A 188 4.91 -11.74 1.39
N VAL A 189 5.24 -10.48 1.63
CA VAL A 189 4.69 -9.68 2.74
C VAL A 189 3.37 -9.03 2.36
N PHE A 190 3.36 -8.27 1.27
CA PHE A 190 2.29 -7.35 0.93
C PHE A 190 1.19 -7.99 0.07
N GLN A 191 1.53 -9.02 -0.70
CA GLN A 191 0.62 -9.73 -1.59
C GLN A 191 -0.24 -8.76 -2.47
N PRO A 192 0.38 -7.79 -3.16
CA PRO A 192 -0.36 -6.86 -4.00
C PRO A 192 -1.00 -7.59 -5.19
N HIS A 193 -2.17 -7.12 -5.63
CA HIS A 193 -2.74 -7.57 -6.90
C HIS A 193 -2.00 -6.96 -8.09
N VAL A 194 -1.57 -5.69 -7.93
CA VAL A 194 -0.90 -4.93 -8.98
C VAL A 194 0.28 -4.16 -8.37
N ILE A 195 1.41 -4.19 -9.06
CA ILE A 195 2.54 -3.30 -8.81
C ILE A 195 2.67 -2.35 -10.01
N LEU A 196 2.61 -1.04 -9.75
CA LEU A 196 2.96 -0.01 -10.71
C LEU A 196 4.44 0.33 -10.52
N TYR A 197 5.29 -0.12 -11.44
CA TYR A 197 6.73 -0.03 -11.31
C TYR A 197 7.29 1.02 -12.27
N PHE A 198 7.84 2.12 -11.76
CA PHE A 198 8.43 3.20 -12.55
C PHE A 198 9.96 3.20 -12.41
N TYR A 199 10.69 2.85 -13.48
CA TYR A 199 12.15 2.69 -13.39
C TYR A 199 12.90 2.98 -14.69
N ARG A 200 14.24 3.15 -14.60
CA ARG A 200 15.11 3.72 -15.65
C ARG A 200 14.87 3.19 -17.06
N ASP A 201 14.67 1.89 -17.21
CA ASP A 201 14.41 1.24 -18.49
C ASP A 201 13.05 0.53 -18.48
N SER A 202 12.46 0.39 -19.67
CA SER A 202 11.19 -0.33 -19.87
C SER A 202 11.35 -1.84 -19.71
N GLU A 203 12.58 -2.34 -19.59
CA GLU A 203 12.86 -3.76 -19.38
C GLU A 203 12.76 -4.13 -17.90
N GLY A 204 12.95 -3.17 -17.00
CA GLY A 204 12.91 -3.32 -15.56
C GLY A 204 14.11 -4.10 -15.03
N GLN A 205 15.13 -4.33 -15.88
CA GLN A 205 16.28 -5.21 -15.63
C GLN A 205 17.13 -4.81 -14.43
N SER A 206 16.98 -3.56 -14.00
CA SER A 206 17.74 -2.96 -12.92
C SER A 206 17.12 -3.16 -11.53
N LEU A 207 15.94 -3.81 -11.44
CA LEU A 207 15.60 -4.61 -10.26
C LEU A 207 15.80 -6.08 -10.58
N ARG A 208 16.75 -6.69 -9.86
CA ARG A 208 17.04 -8.11 -9.94
C ARG A 208 15.73 -8.85 -9.59
N ASN A 209 15.28 -9.74 -10.48
CA ASN A 209 14.19 -10.72 -10.34
C ASN A 209 12.95 -10.57 -11.26
N LEU A 210 12.98 -9.70 -12.29
CA LEU A 210 12.04 -9.83 -13.41
C LEU A 210 12.50 -10.90 -14.41
N SER A 211 12.80 -12.10 -13.91
CA SER A 211 13.19 -13.24 -14.72
C SER A 211 12.51 -14.53 -14.26
N GLU A 212 12.47 -15.52 -15.15
CA GLU A 212 11.86 -16.82 -14.90
C GLU A 212 12.51 -17.56 -13.71
N GLU A 213 13.81 -17.33 -13.47
CA GLU A 213 14.55 -17.89 -12.33
C GLU A 213 13.89 -17.57 -10.99
N TYR A 214 13.27 -16.39 -10.88
CA TYR A 214 12.60 -15.93 -9.68
C TYR A 214 11.08 -16.14 -9.74
N GLY A 215 10.58 -16.88 -10.74
CA GLY A 215 9.15 -17.10 -10.95
C GLY A 215 8.41 -15.89 -11.50
N CYS A 216 9.11 -14.96 -12.16
CA CYS A 216 8.52 -13.81 -12.83
C CYS A 216 8.49 -14.04 -14.34
N GLU A 217 7.29 -14.04 -14.93
CA GLU A 217 7.06 -14.32 -16.35
C GLU A 217 6.71 -13.03 -17.09
N PHE A 218 7.41 -12.73 -18.18
CA PHE A 218 6.99 -11.69 -19.12
C PHE A 218 5.71 -12.12 -19.84
N ARG A 219 4.69 -11.27 -19.82
CA ARG A 219 3.42 -11.55 -20.48
C ARG A 219 3.34 -10.91 -21.85
N GLN A 220 3.48 -9.58 -21.90
CA GLN A 220 3.37 -8.80 -23.13
C GLN A 220 3.78 -7.35 -22.93
N SER A 221 3.92 -6.63 -24.03
CA SER A 221 4.14 -5.18 -24.06
C SER A 221 2.85 -4.46 -24.48
N TRP A 222 2.61 -3.29 -23.91
CA TRP A 222 1.43 -2.47 -24.13
C TRP A 222 1.81 -1.06 -24.59
N GLY A 223 0.97 -0.49 -25.45
CA GLY A 223 1.12 0.88 -25.97
C GLY A 223 2.25 1.04 -26.99
N ASP A 224 2.32 2.22 -27.59
CA ASP A 224 3.31 2.54 -28.61
C ASP A 224 4.73 2.46 -28.05
N GLY A 225 5.64 1.80 -28.79
CA GLY A 225 7.04 1.68 -28.40
C GLY A 225 7.29 0.87 -27.11
N GLU A 226 6.41 -0.08 -26.79
CA GLU A 226 6.49 -0.89 -25.55
C GLU A 226 6.45 -0.03 -24.28
N ALA A 227 5.55 0.96 -24.29
CA ALA A 227 5.32 1.91 -23.22
C ALA A 227 5.22 1.27 -21.82
N ILE A 228 4.53 0.12 -21.71
CA ILE A 228 4.41 -0.66 -20.47
C ILE A 228 4.71 -2.12 -20.78
N ARG A 229 5.62 -2.72 -20.01
CA ARG A 229 5.83 -4.18 -20.00
C ARG A 229 5.09 -4.83 -18.85
N GLU A 230 4.28 -5.83 -19.16
CA GLU A 230 3.54 -6.60 -18.17
C GLU A 230 4.32 -7.85 -17.80
N TYR A 231 4.52 -8.05 -16.50
CA TYR A 231 5.05 -9.27 -15.91
C TYR A 231 4.05 -9.86 -14.92
N GLN A 232 4.15 -11.16 -14.69
CA GLN A 232 3.35 -11.89 -13.71
C GLN A 232 4.28 -12.61 -12.73
N MET A 233 4.04 -12.45 -11.42
CA MET A 233 4.76 -13.17 -10.37
C MET A 233 3.76 -13.72 -9.36
N GLY A 234 3.53 -15.04 -9.38
CA GLY A 234 2.38 -15.63 -8.68
C GLY A 234 1.06 -15.01 -9.17
N ASP A 235 0.23 -14.52 -8.26
CA ASP A 235 -1.03 -13.83 -8.57
C ASP A 235 -0.86 -12.31 -8.79
N THR A 236 0.35 -11.78 -8.61
CA THR A 236 0.65 -10.35 -8.75
C THR A 236 0.98 -9.97 -10.19
N ILE A 237 0.31 -8.96 -10.72
CA ILE A 237 0.64 -8.32 -12.00
C ILE A 237 1.62 -7.17 -11.73
N ILE A 238 2.73 -7.11 -12.46
CA ILE A 238 3.70 -6.03 -12.40
C ILE A 238 3.66 -5.28 -13.73
N LEU A 239 3.28 -4.00 -13.68
CA LEU A 239 3.29 -3.10 -14.82
C LEU A 239 4.56 -2.27 -14.75
N ASN A 240 5.58 -2.66 -15.53
CA ASN A 240 6.82 -1.93 -15.62
C ASN A 240 6.73 -0.79 -16.64
N MET A 241 7.11 0.39 -16.20
CA MET A 241 7.06 1.66 -16.89
C MET A 241 8.42 2.34 -16.80
N ARG A 242 8.75 3.14 -17.81
CA ARG A 242 9.95 3.99 -17.74
C ARG A 242 9.85 5.01 -16.60
N HIS A 243 11.00 5.47 -16.12
CA HIS A 243 11.08 6.42 -15.03
C HIS A 243 10.34 7.71 -15.37
N THR A 244 9.67 8.31 -14.38
CA THR A 244 8.81 9.48 -14.59
C THR A 244 9.57 10.70 -15.09
N THR A 245 10.87 10.82 -14.80
CA THR A 245 11.75 11.82 -15.44
C THR A 245 11.77 11.67 -16.96
N TRP A 246 11.97 10.45 -17.48
CA TRP A 246 11.95 10.20 -18.93
C TRP A 246 10.57 10.53 -19.52
N MET A 247 9.50 10.13 -18.83
CA MET A 247 8.13 10.43 -19.27
C MET A 247 7.85 11.94 -19.33
N ARG A 248 8.25 12.69 -18.30
CA ARG A 248 8.10 14.15 -18.18
C ARG A 248 8.79 14.93 -19.30
N HIS A 249 9.85 14.39 -19.91
CA HIS A 249 10.51 14.99 -21.08
C HIS A 249 9.71 14.86 -22.40
N GLY A 250 8.40 14.57 -22.32
CA GLY A 250 7.49 14.54 -23.46
C GLY A 250 7.34 13.16 -24.09
N ASN A 251 8.00 12.14 -23.55
CA ASN A 251 7.97 10.78 -24.10
C ASN A 251 6.70 10.01 -23.74
N MET A 252 6.04 10.37 -22.64
CA MET A 252 4.71 9.86 -22.30
C MET A 252 4.00 10.86 -21.39
N LYS A 253 2.78 11.26 -21.74
CA LYS A 253 1.98 12.15 -20.88
C LYS A 253 1.31 11.35 -19.77
N GLU A 254 1.18 11.94 -18.58
CA GLU A 254 0.50 11.35 -17.42
C GLU A 254 -0.87 10.75 -17.76
N LYS A 255 -1.70 11.49 -18.50
CA LYS A 255 -3.03 11.02 -18.92
C LYS A 255 -2.96 9.76 -19.77
N VAL A 256 -2.01 9.68 -20.70
CA VAL A 256 -1.81 8.51 -21.57
C VAL A 256 -1.35 7.32 -20.75
N CYS A 257 -0.41 7.53 -19.83
CA CYS A 257 0.04 6.50 -18.89
C CYS A 257 -1.14 5.96 -18.06
N ALA A 258 -1.95 6.86 -17.50
CA ALA A 258 -3.10 6.50 -16.67
C ALA A 258 -4.19 5.74 -17.45
N GLU A 259 -4.49 6.17 -18.67
CA GLU A 259 -5.44 5.48 -19.56
C GLU A 259 -4.95 4.08 -19.93
N LEU A 260 -3.66 3.93 -20.22
CA LEU A 260 -3.08 2.63 -20.56
C LEU A 260 -3.09 1.69 -19.35
N VAL A 261 -2.68 2.15 -18.17
CA VAL A 261 -2.76 1.34 -16.92
C VAL A 261 -4.19 0.89 -16.67
N ALA A 262 -5.17 1.80 -16.70
CA ALA A 262 -6.56 1.46 -16.46
C ALA A 262 -7.10 0.45 -17.48
N ASN A 263 -6.75 0.60 -18.76
CA ASN A 263 -7.13 -0.35 -19.81
C ASN A 263 -6.54 -1.75 -19.55
N ILE A 264 -5.25 -1.84 -19.20
CA ILE A 264 -4.60 -3.11 -18.87
C ILE A 264 -5.34 -3.78 -17.70
N LEU A 265 -5.59 -3.04 -16.62
CA LEU A 265 -6.28 -3.58 -15.45
C LEU A 265 -7.73 -4.01 -15.74
N GLN A 266 -8.41 -3.33 -16.67
CA GLN A 266 -9.73 -3.71 -17.15
C GLN A 266 -9.67 -5.02 -17.95
N ILE A 267 -8.74 -5.15 -18.89
CA ILE A 267 -8.57 -6.37 -19.72
C ILE A 267 -8.19 -7.57 -18.83
N ARG A 268 -7.35 -7.34 -17.81
CA ARG A 268 -6.96 -8.35 -16.82
C ARG A 268 -8.04 -8.63 -15.79
N ARG A 269 -9.21 -7.98 -15.88
CA ARG A 269 -10.36 -8.13 -14.97
C ARG A 269 -10.01 -7.84 -13.51
N VAL A 270 -8.93 -7.11 -13.26
CA VAL A 270 -8.52 -6.69 -11.91
C VAL A 270 -9.50 -5.68 -11.35
N LEU A 271 -10.03 -4.80 -12.21
CA LEU A 271 -10.98 -3.75 -11.82
C LEU A 271 -12.34 -4.29 -11.39
N GLU A 272 -12.70 -5.53 -11.77
CA GLU A 272 -13.95 -6.15 -11.32
C GLU A 272 -14.02 -6.28 -9.80
N ARG A 273 -12.87 -6.32 -9.13
CA ARG A 273 -12.76 -6.30 -7.66
C ARG A 273 -13.36 -5.03 -7.06
N LEU A 274 -13.30 -3.89 -7.74
CA LEU A 274 -13.83 -2.62 -7.23
C LEU A 274 -15.35 -2.49 -7.35
N GLY A 275 -16.00 -3.35 -8.15
CA GLY A 275 -17.39 -3.16 -8.55
C GLY A 275 -17.59 -1.94 -9.45
N ALA A 276 -18.84 -1.51 -9.62
CA ALA A 276 -19.14 -0.29 -10.37
C ALA A 276 -18.93 0.96 -9.50
N ILE A 277 -18.42 2.03 -10.11
CA ILE A 277 -18.22 3.33 -9.44
C ILE A 277 -19.58 4.01 -9.25
N GLY A 278 -19.79 4.62 -8.07
CA GLY A 278 -21.03 5.31 -7.73
C GLY A 278 -22.21 4.36 -7.49
N GLN A 279 -21.94 3.09 -7.16
CA GLN A 279 -22.99 2.09 -7.01
C GLN A 279 -23.74 2.26 -5.68
N PHE A 280 -25.06 2.10 -5.74
CA PHE A 280 -25.92 1.96 -4.57
C PHE A 280 -26.20 0.49 -4.30
N TYR A 281 -25.55 -0.05 -3.27
CA TYR A 281 -25.65 -1.45 -2.88
C TYR A 281 -26.82 -1.68 -1.93
N SER A 282 -27.81 -2.46 -2.39
CA SER A 282 -28.86 -3.03 -1.55
C SER A 282 -28.90 -4.54 -1.70
N VAL A 283 -29.61 -5.23 -0.80
CA VAL A 283 -29.78 -6.70 -0.85
C VAL A 283 -30.38 -7.13 -2.18
N ASP A 284 -31.28 -6.32 -2.73
CA ASP A 284 -32.02 -6.64 -3.95
C ASP A 284 -31.24 -6.35 -5.23
N THR A 285 -30.23 -5.47 -5.18
CA THR A 285 -29.48 -5.01 -6.36
C THR A 285 -28.07 -5.62 -6.47
N MET A 286 -27.56 -6.22 -5.40
CA MET A 286 -26.21 -6.76 -5.38
C MET A 286 -26.14 -8.14 -6.06
N SER A 287 -25.19 -8.31 -6.97
CA SER A 287 -24.94 -9.61 -7.58
C SER A 287 -24.33 -10.59 -6.58
N ALA A 288 -24.53 -11.89 -6.79
CA ALA A 288 -23.97 -12.93 -5.92
C ALA A 288 -22.43 -12.89 -5.85
N GLN A 289 -21.76 -12.46 -6.93
CA GLN A 289 -20.30 -12.36 -6.93
C GLN A 289 -19.83 -11.19 -6.06
N VAL A 290 -20.42 -10.00 -6.25
CA VAL A 290 -20.09 -8.81 -5.44
C VAL A 290 -20.35 -9.07 -3.95
N TRP A 291 -21.45 -9.78 -3.63
CA TRP A 291 -21.70 -10.21 -2.24
C TRP A 291 -20.55 -11.07 -1.70
N ARG A 292 -20.13 -12.11 -2.43
CA ARG A 292 -19.02 -12.98 -1.99
C ARG A 292 -17.71 -12.21 -1.79
N ASP A 293 -17.44 -11.23 -2.65
CA ASP A 293 -16.23 -10.40 -2.54
C ASP A 293 -16.27 -9.58 -1.23
N TRP A 294 -17.40 -8.93 -0.93
CA TRP A 294 -17.62 -8.25 0.36
C TRP A 294 -17.51 -9.20 1.55
N VAL A 295 -18.11 -10.38 1.46
CA VAL A 295 -18.02 -11.40 2.53
C VAL A 295 -16.58 -11.81 2.79
N SER A 296 -15.79 -12.01 1.74
CA SER A 296 -14.38 -12.35 1.89
C SER A 296 -13.62 -11.23 2.60
N ILE A 297 -13.88 -9.97 2.28
CA ILE A 297 -13.23 -8.82 2.93
C ILE A 297 -13.56 -8.82 4.43
N VAL A 298 -14.84 -8.85 4.77
CA VAL A 298 -15.29 -8.74 6.16
C VAL A 298 -14.84 -9.94 7.00
N ARG A 299 -14.84 -11.15 6.44
CA ARG A 299 -14.34 -12.35 7.15
C ARG A 299 -12.84 -12.32 7.36
N ASN A 300 -12.06 -12.03 6.31
CA ASN A 300 -10.61 -11.95 6.44
C ASN A 300 -10.21 -10.86 7.45
N GLU A 301 -10.88 -9.71 7.40
CA GLU A 301 -10.65 -8.63 8.36
C GLU A 301 -11.01 -9.06 9.79
N ALA A 302 -12.11 -9.79 9.96
CA ALA A 302 -12.54 -10.27 11.28
C ALA A 302 -11.60 -11.31 11.87
N ASP A 303 -11.08 -12.23 11.06
CA ASP A 303 -10.12 -13.26 11.48
C ASP A 303 -8.77 -12.64 11.91
N GLU A 304 -8.42 -11.49 11.32
CA GLU A 304 -7.15 -10.78 11.59
C GLU A 304 -7.27 -9.74 12.70
N TYR A 305 -8.48 -9.31 13.05
CA TYR A 305 -8.69 -8.28 14.07
C TYR A 305 -8.73 -8.90 15.48
N GLU A 306 -7.69 -8.63 16.26
CA GLU A 306 -7.61 -9.01 17.67
C GLU A 306 -8.59 -8.17 18.51
N CYS A 307 -9.87 -8.53 18.48
CA CYS A 307 -10.89 -7.80 19.23
C CYS A 307 -10.95 -8.22 20.70
N VAL A 308 -11.26 -7.25 21.57
CA VAL A 308 -11.53 -7.47 23.00
C VAL A 308 -13.01 -7.79 23.25
N ASN A 309 -13.93 -7.33 22.38
CA ASN A 309 -15.37 -7.63 22.40
C ASN A 309 -16.04 -7.49 21.01
N ASP A 310 -17.31 -7.92 20.89
CA ASP A 310 -18.04 -7.96 19.61
C ASP A 310 -18.45 -6.57 19.07
N LEU A 311 -18.67 -5.59 19.96
CA LEU A 311 -19.04 -4.24 19.57
C LEU A 311 -17.88 -3.55 18.85
N ASP A 312 -16.68 -3.62 19.41
CA ASP A 312 -15.47 -3.01 18.82
C ASP A 312 -15.15 -3.64 17.46
N LEU A 313 -15.24 -4.97 17.37
CA LEU A 313 -15.07 -5.69 16.10
C LEU A 313 -16.06 -5.18 15.05
N SER A 314 -17.32 -5.01 15.44
CA SER A 314 -18.34 -4.57 14.50
C SER A 314 -18.11 -3.15 13.98
N HIS A 315 -17.71 -2.22 14.84
CA HIS A 315 -17.44 -0.83 14.46
C HIS A 315 -16.24 -0.78 13.50
N HIS A 316 -15.21 -1.58 13.80
CA HIS A 316 -14.06 -1.75 12.93
C HIS A 316 -14.46 -2.27 11.55
N LEU A 317 -15.24 -3.35 11.48
CA LEU A 317 -15.68 -3.92 10.19
C LEU A 317 -16.59 -2.96 9.41
N MET A 318 -17.45 -2.18 10.09
CA MET A 318 -18.24 -1.14 9.45
C MET A 318 -17.35 -0.04 8.85
N LEU A 319 -16.33 0.39 9.57
CA LEU A 319 -15.36 1.37 9.06
C LEU A 319 -14.58 0.81 7.86
N THR A 320 -14.18 -0.46 7.89
CA THR A 320 -13.52 -1.13 6.77
C THR A 320 -14.40 -1.09 5.52
N VAL A 321 -15.67 -1.49 5.64
CA VAL A 321 -16.63 -1.42 4.53
C VAL A 321 -16.83 0.02 4.05
N ALA A 322 -16.96 0.98 4.98
CA ALA A 322 -17.14 2.38 4.66
C ALA A 322 -15.99 2.95 3.82
N ARG A 323 -14.75 2.70 4.24
CA ARG A 323 -13.54 3.15 3.53
C ARG A 323 -13.49 2.60 2.11
N GLU A 324 -13.79 1.31 1.92
CA GLU A 324 -13.82 0.70 0.58
C GLU A 324 -14.92 1.30 -0.31
N LEU A 325 -16.10 1.58 0.24
CA LEU A 325 -17.20 2.25 -0.49
C LEU A 325 -16.82 3.67 -0.91
N CYS A 326 -16.20 4.45 -0.02
CA CYS A 326 -15.79 5.83 -0.30
C CYS A 326 -14.76 5.91 -1.44
N LYS A 327 -13.86 4.92 -1.58
CA LYS A 327 -12.88 4.88 -2.70
C LYS A 327 -13.56 4.93 -4.08
N THR A 328 -14.73 4.31 -4.21
CA THR A 328 -15.50 4.25 -5.47
C THR A 328 -16.72 5.16 -5.47
N LYS A 329 -16.85 6.08 -4.50
CA LYS A 329 -18.03 6.94 -4.30
C LYS A 329 -19.34 6.15 -4.22
N SER A 330 -19.25 4.90 -3.76
CA SER A 330 -20.38 4.00 -3.65
C SER A 330 -21.03 4.13 -2.27
N THR A 331 -22.26 3.63 -2.15
CA THR A 331 -22.98 3.60 -0.88
C THR A 331 -23.65 2.26 -0.67
N MET A 332 -23.93 1.90 0.58
CA MET A 332 -24.59 0.65 0.94
C MET A 332 -25.73 0.91 1.91
N THR A 333 -26.84 0.17 1.78
CA THR A 333 -27.91 0.27 2.78
C THR A 333 -27.44 -0.29 4.12
N ALA A 334 -27.86 0.34 5.23
CA ALA A 334 -27.54 -0.15 6.57
C ALA A 334 -28.01 -1.61 6.78
N GLN A 335 -29.12 -2.01 6.14
CA GLN A 335 -29.62 -3.38 6.18
C GLN A 335 -28.64 -4.36 5.51
N THR A 336 -28.15 -4.04 4.30
CA THR A 336 -27.14 -4.86 3.60
C THR A 336 -25.86 -4.97 4.44
N LEU A 337 -25.40 -3.87 5.05
CA LEU A 337 -24.24 -3.89 5.93
C LEU A 337 -24.42 -4.86 7.11
N VAL A 338 -25.57 -4.83 7.79
CA VAL A 338 -25.82 -5.74 8.91
C VAL A 338 -25.85 -7.20 8.47
N LEU A 339 -26.43 -7.50 7.30
CA LEU A 339 -26.37 -8.85 6.74
C LEU A 339 -24.92 -9.26 6.41
N LEU A 340 -24.11 -8.33 5.93
CA LEU A 340 -22.71 -8.58 5.61
C LEU A 340 -21.89 -8.86 6.89
N LEU A 341 -22.10 -8.08 7.95
CA LEU A 341 -21.47 -8.33 9.25
C LEU A 341 -21.87 -9.71 9.79
N ASN A 342 -23.14 -10.11 9.60
CA ASN A 342 -23.61 -11.45 9.93
C ASN A 342 -22.88 -12.58 9.21
N GLU A 343 -22.00 -12.32 8.26
CA GLU A 343 -21.14 -13.34 7.66
C GLU A 343 -19.92 -13.68 8.49
N VAL A 344 -19.65 -12.93 9.56
CA VAL A 344 -18.65 -13.25 10.58
C VAL A 344 -19.25 -14.22 11.58
N THR A 345 -18.66 -15.41 11.71
CA THR A 345 -19.15 -16.50 12.58
C THR A 345 -19.32 -16.07 14.03
N LYS A 346 -18.44 -15.20 14.53
CA LYS A 346 -18.49 -14.67 15.89
C LYS A 346 -19.80 -13.94 16.21
N PHE A 347 -20.41 -13.29 15.23
CA PHE A 347 -21.68 -12.58 15.44
C PHE A 347 -22.93 -13.46 15.34
N ARG A 348 -22.76 -14.75 15.01
CA ARG A 348 -23.83 -15.75 14.89
C ARG A 348 -23.94 -16.57 16.18
N ASN A 349 -24.33 -15.97 17.30
CA ASN A 349 -24.58 -16.75 18.53
C ASN A 349 -26.04 -17.22 18.56
N ASP A 350 -26.29 -18.52 18.73
CA ASP A 350 -27.62 -19.14 18.94
C ASP A 350 -28.73 -18.70 17.95
N GLN A 351 -28.44 -18.67 16.65
CA GLN A 351 -29.35 -18.20 15.58
C GLN A 351 -29.72 -16.71 15.62
N TRP A 352 -29.15 -15.92 16.53
CA TRP A 352 -29.33 -14.48 16.55
C TRP A 352 -28.44 -13.85 15.49
N LEU A 353 -29.07 -13.17 14.54
CA LEU A 353 -28.39 -12.28 13.61
C LEU A 353 -27.95 -11.03 14.39
N TYR A 354 -26.70 -10.65 14.21
CA TYR A 354 -26.06 -9.42 14.68
C TYR A 354 -27.04 -8.24 14.74
N SER A 355 -27.34 -7.83 15.97
CA SER A 355 -27.81 -6.49 16.29
C SER A 355 -27.16 -6.16 17.61
N PRO A 356 -26.11 -5.31 17.64
CA PRO A 356 -25.19 -5.21 18.78
C PRO A 356 -25.86 -4.84 20.10
N ASN A 357 -27.15 -4.42 20.07
CA ASN A 357 -28.00 -4.22 21.24
C ASN A 357 -29.50 -4.31 20.89
N GLY A 358 -29.91 -5.06 19.84
CA GLY A 358 -31.31 -5.09 19.37
C GLY A 358 -31.80 -3.77 18.73
N ARG A 359 -30.88 -2.89 18.32
CA ARG A 359 -31.16 -1.50 17.95
C ARG A 359 -31.47 -1.28 16.45
N GLY A 360 -31.46 -2.34 15.63
CA GLY A 360 -31.76 -2.25 14.20
C GLY A 360 -30.61 -1.64 13.37
N PRO A 361 -30.69 -1.70 12.03
CA PRO A 361 -29.53 -1.43 11.17
C PRO A 361 -28.98 0.00 11.24
N CYS A 362 -29.84 1.01 11.14
CA CYS A 362 -29.39 2.41 11.15
C CYS A 362 -28.78 2.80 12.50
N LYS A 363 -29.35 2.37 13.64
CA LYS A 363 -28.75 2.64 14.95
C LYS A 363 -27.38 1.98 15.14
N SER A 364 -27.12 0.87 14.44
CA SER A 364 -25.81 0.22 14.47
C SER A 364 -24.77 1.08 13.75
N VAL A 365 -25.14 1.65 12.60
CA VAL A 365 -24.32 2.65 11.88
C VAL A 365 -24.10 3.91 12.71
N ALA A 366 -25.17 4.49 13.29
CA ALA A 366 -25.08 5.66 14.15
C ALA A 366 -24.16 5.42 15.36
N SER A 367 -24.25 4.24 15.98
CA SER A 367 -23.36 3.86 17.08
C SER A 367 -21.89 3.83 16.68
N ALA A 368 -21.56 3.30 15.50
CA ALA A 368 -20.19 3.28 15.00
C ALA A 368 -19.72 4.71 14.68
N PHE A 369 -20.55 5.50 14.00
CA PHE A 369 -20.28 6.91 13.72
C PHE A 369 -19.92 7.69 14.99
N HIS A 370 -20.78 7.64 16.01
CA HIS A 370 -20.56 8.35 17.27
C HIS A 370 -19.33 7.83 18.01
N ALA A 371 -19.04 6.52 17.99
CA ALA A 371 -17.84 5.98 18.61
C ALA A 371 -16.55 6.59 18.03
N TYR A 372 -16.43 6.70 16.71
CA TYR A 372 -15.27 7.34 16.08
C TYR A 372 -15.28 8.86 16.25
N HIS A 373 -16.44 9.50 16.12
CA HIS A 373 -16.59 10.94 16.30
C HIS A 373 -16.18 11.40 17.70
N ASP A 374 -16.69 10.73 18.75
CA ASP A 374 -16.46 11.09 20.14
C ASP A 374 -15.02 10.79 20.60
N GLN A 375 -14.31 9.89 19.90
CA GLN A 375 -12.88 9.65 20.06
C GLN A 375 -12.00 10.67 19.33
N GLY A 376 -12.58 11.62 18.59
CA GLY A 376 -11.86 12.60 17.79
C GLY A 376 -11.37 12.09 16.43
N ASN A 377 -11.75 10.88 16.03
CA ASN A 377 -11.41 10.29 14.73
C ASN A 377 -12.39 10.77 13.64
N LEU A 378 -12.40 12.08 13.38
CA LEU A 378 -13.41 12.75 12.56
C LEU A 378 -13.47 12.24 11.11
N GLU A 379 -12.34 11.89 10.50
CA GLU A 379 -12.31 11.37 9.13
C GLU A 379 -12.91 9.97 9.03
N ASP A 380 -12.68 9.12 10.03
CA ASP A 380 -13.29 7.79 10.08
C ASP A 380 -14.80 7.87 10.31
N ALA A 381 -15.24 8.81 11.16
CA ALA A 381 -16.66 9.12 11.32
C ALA A 381 -17.29 9.62 10.01
N LYS A 382 -16.61 10.52 9.30
CA LYS A 382 -17.06 11.01 7.98
C LYS A 382 -17.21 9.89 6.96
N ASN A 383 -16.24 8.97 6.87
CA ASN A 383 -16.35 7.81 5.99
C ASN A 383 -17.61 6.98 6.28
N ILE A 384 -17.92 6.72 7.56
CA ILE A 384 -19.13 5.99 7.96
C ILE A 384 -20.40 6.76 7.55
N ALA A 385 -20.43 8.09 7.77
CA ALA A 385 -21.55 8.94 7.41
C ALA A 385 -21.80 8.94 5.88
N GLU A 386 -20.74 8.99 5.09
CA GLU A 386 -20.80 9.05 3.63
C GLU A 386 -21.13 7.69 3.00
N ALA A 387 -20.75 6.56 3.62
CA ALA A 387 -20.91 5.24 3.02
C ALA A 387 -22.30 4.62 3.17
N PHE A 388 -23.04 4.93 4.26
CA PHE A 388 -24.25 4.18 4.60
C PHE A 388 -25.54 4.98 4.47
N ARG A 389 -26.56 4.34 3.92
CA ARG A 389 -27.88 4.92 3.66
C ARG A 389 -29.03 4.11 4.24
N LYS A 390 -30.13 4.78 4.54
CA LYS A 390 -31.45 4.18 4.74
C LYS A 390 -32.00 3.69 3.38
N LEU A 391 -33.07 2.90 3.38
CA LEU A 391 -33.71 2.41 2.15
C LEU A 391 -34.24 3.55 1.25
N ASN A 392 -34.63 4.68 1.85
CA ASN A 392 -35.08 5.88 1.13
C ASN A 392 -33.92 6.76 0.61
N GLY A 393 -32.66 6.35 0.80
CA GLY A 393 -31.49 7.09 0.36
C GLY A 393 -30.99 8.19 1.30
N GLU A 394 -31.63 8.41 2.45
CA GLU A 394 -31.10 9.30 3.50
C GLU A 394 -29.88 8.69 4.19
N VAL A 395 -29.07 9.51 4.87
CA VAL A 395 -27.93 9.03 5.66
C VAL A 395 -28.38 8.15 6.82
N ALA A 396 -27.64 7.08 7.10
CA ALA A 396 -28.04 6.08 8.10
C ALA A 396 -27.53 6.35 9.53
N TYR A 397 -26.68 7.36 9.72
CA TYR A 397 -26.04 7.65 11.01
C TYR A 397 -26.84 8.62 11.89
N GLU A 398 -27.90 9.24 11.35
CA GLU A 398 -28.81 10.16 12.05
C GLU A 398 -29.81 9.46 12.96
#